data_AF-A0A6I9XUN0-F1
#
_entry.id   AF-A0A6I9XUN0-F1
#
_cell.length_a   1.000
_cell.length_b   1.000
_cell.length_c   1.000
_cell.angle_alpha   90.00
_cell.angle_beta   90.00
_cell.angle_gamma   90.00
#
_symmetry.space_group_name_H-M   'P 1'
#
loop_
_entity.id
_entity.type
_entity.pdbx_description
1 polymer ?
#
loop_
_entity_poly.entity_id
_entity_poly.type
_entity_poly.pdbx_seq_one_letter_code
_entity_poly.pdbx_strand_id
1 'polypeptide(L)'
;MFRRHKSSTLEHKKDLAIQGSVLPAPHNDMKSFFNLSQLVLTAGHLRPLPVLRHSKITYVEVEILDAHSKKQICVVDKMPPSSTLLDVKHKFHKICPQWYPSRIGLRLERNGPYLRDSANVKSLAASSIITLYFTDMGQQVSWITVFLTEYTGPLLIYLLFYFRFSTVYDAKESARCLRHPVVHLACICHCLHYIRLLLETLFVHKISEGHTPLKNMIK
;
A
#
# COMPACT_ATOMS: atom_id res chain seq x y z
N MET A 1 9.98 -25.86 -12.25
CA MET A 1 9.78 -26.32 -13.63
C MET A 1 8.54 -25.61 -14.20
N PHE A 2 8.73 -24.76 -15.20
CA PHE A 2 7.67 -23.98 -15.84
C PHE A 2 6.73 -24.89 -16.66
N ARG A 3 5.41 -24.75 -16.48
CA ARG A 3 4.39 -25.44 -17.31
C ARG A 3 3.71 -24.40 -18.22
N ARG A 4 3.94 -24.55 -19.53
CA ARG A 4 3.44 -23.71 -20.63
C ARG A 4 2.16 -24.35 -21.18
N HIS A 5 1.05 -23.63 -21.22
CA HIS A 5 -0.14 -24.05 -21.96
C HIS A 5 -0.16 -23.41 -23.35
N LYS A 6 -0.27 -24.26 -24.38
CA LYS A 6 -0.59 -23.92 -25.77
C LYS A 6 -2.12 -23.84 -25.91
N SER A 7 -2.61 -22.93 -26.75
CA SER A 7 -3.94 -23.00 -27.35
C SER A 7 -3.81 -22.86 -28.87
N SER A 8 -4.45 -23.79 -29.57
CA SER A 8 -4.49 -23.95 -31.02
C SER A 8 -5.52 -23.05 -31.71
N THR A 9 -5.18 -22.72 -32.95
CA THR A 9 -5.88 -22.03 -34.04
C THR A 9 -7.30 -22.52 -34.40
N LEU A 10 -8.12 -21.63 -34.96
CA LEU A 10 -8.81 -21.91 -36.23
C LEU A 10 -9.11 -20.64 -37.05
N GLU A 11 -8.93 -20.81 -38.36
CA GLU A 11 -8.91 -19.88 -39.50
C GLU A 11 -10.29 -19.45 -40.01
N HIS A 12 -10.40 -18.26 -40.65
CA HIS A 12 -11.03 -18.16 -41.99
C HIS A 12 -10.69 -16.88 -42.79
N LYS A 13 -9.75 -17.03 -43.73
CA LYS A 13 -9.68 -16.58 -45.14
C LYS A 13 -10.74 -15.64 -45.75
N LYS A 14 -10.29 -14.59 -46.47
CA LYS A 14 -10.59 -14.31 -47.91
C LYS A 14 -9.88 -13.06 -48.50
N ASP A 15 -8.87 -13.35 -49.32
CA ASP A 15 -8.49 -12.87 -50.68
C ASP A 15 -8.74 -11.42 -51.21
N LEU A 16 -7.69 -10.96 -51.91
CA LEU A 16 -7.42 -9.74 -52.71
C LEU A 16 -8.41 -9.42 -53.86
N ALA A 17 -8.52 -8.13 -54.25
CA ALA A 17 -7.89 -7.54 -55.47
C ALA A 17 -8.39 -6.11 -55.81
N ILE A 18 -7.62 -5.45 -56.69
CA ILE A 18 -7.43 -4.01 -56.98
C ILE A 18 -8.40 -3.44 -58.05
N GLN A 19 -8.51 -2.09 -58.11
CA GLN A 19 -8.56 -1.18 -59.31
C GLN A 19 -9.72 -0.16 -59.24
N GLY A 20 -9.55 1.16 -59.19
CA GLY A 20 -9.13 2.08 -60.26
C GLY A 20 -10.07 3.30 -60.30
N SER A 21 -9.55 4.50 -60.52
CA SER A 21 -10.15 5.85 -60.41
C SER A 21 -11.06 6.31 -61.58
N VAL A 22 -11.93 7.33 -61.37
CA VAL A 22 -12.18 8.57 -62.19
C VAL A 22 -13.58 9.22 -61.90
N LEU A 23 -13.64 10.57 -61.87
CA LEU A 23 -14.78 11.52 -61.76
C LEU A 23 -15.14 12.11 -63.17
N PRO A 24 -16.18 12.97 -63.43
CA PRO A 24 -17.48 13.28 -62.79
C PRO A 24 -18.74 13.41 -63.72
N ALA A 25 -19.93 13.42 -63.09
CA ALA A 25 -21.20 14.13 -63.42
C ALA A 25 -22.01 13.74 -64.70
N PRO A 26 -23.35 14.00 -64.80
CA PRO A 26 -24.17 14.92 -63.99
C PRO A 26 -25.58 14.41 -63.55
N HIS A 27 -26.22 15.23 -62.71
CA HIS A 27 -27.67 15.49 -62.68
C HIS A 27 -28.63 14.40 -62.11
N ASN A 28 -29.05 14.58 -60.85
CA ASN A 28 -30.43 14.96 -60.53
C ASN A 28 -30.64 15.11 -59.02
N ASP A 29 -30.95 16.34 -58.64
CA ASP A 29 -31.40 16.77 -57.32
C ASP A 29 -32.80 16.23 -57.03
N MET A 30 -32.94 15.13 -56.28
CA MET A 30 -34.18 14.86 -55.52
C MET A 30 -34.10 13.76 -54.45
N LYS A 31 -32.91 13.41 -53.96
CA LYS A 31 -32.74 12.37 -52.91
C LYS A 31 -32.02 12.86 -51.64
N SER A 32 -31.69 14.14 -51.56
CA SER A 32 -30.90 14.71 -50.45
C SER A 32 -31.72 15.01 -49.18
N PHE A 33 -33.04 15.17 -49.30
CA PHE A 33 -33.87 15.58 -48.15
C PHE A 33 -34.43 14.43 -47.30
N PHE A 34 -34.44 13.20 -47.83
CA PHE A 34 -34.93 12.03 -47.08
C PHE A 34 -33.89 11.43 -46.12
N ASN A 35 -32.60 11.72 -46.30
CA ASN A 35 -31.55 11.22 -45.42
C ASN A 35 -31.33 12.08 -44.16
N LEU A 36 -31.73 13.35 -44.16
CA LEU A 36 -31.67 14.19 -42.95
C LEU A 36 -32.78 13.87 -41.95
N SER A 37 -33.99 13.52 -42.41
CA SER A 37 -35.08 13.11 -41.53
C SER A 37 -34.81 11.76 -40.84
N GLN A 38 -34.05 10.87 -41.48
CA GLN A 38 -33.70 9.56 -40.91
C GLN A 38 -32.57 9.66 -39.87
N LEU A 39 -31.69 10.67 -39.99
CA LEU A 39 -30.64 10.99 -39.02
C LEU A 39 -31.20 11.65 -37.75
N VAL A 40 -32.23 12.48 -37.88
CA VAL A 40 -32.88 13.15 -36.73
C VAL A 40 -33.75 12.18 -35.92
N LEU A 41 -34.36 11.16 -36.55
CA LEU A 41 -35.18 10.17 -35.87
C LEU A 41 -34.40 9.01 -35.24
N THR A 42 -33.09 8.87 -35.53
CA THR A 42 -32.20 7.91 -34.84
C THR A 42 -31.49 8.52 -33.61
N ALA A 43 -31.61 9.84 -33.40
CA ALA A 43 -31.09 10.52 -32.21
C ALA A 43 -31.97 10.33 -30.94
N GLY A 44 -33.08 9.60 -31.05
CA GLY A 44 -34.08 9.43 -29.98
C GLY A 44 -33.81 8.30 -28.97
N HIS A 45 -32.71 7.55 -29.08
CA HIS A 45 -32.38 6.49 -28.11
C HIS A 45 -31.06 6.78 -27.40
N LEU A 46 -30.96 7.96 -26.79
CA LEU A 46 -30.04 8.15 -25.66
C LEU A 46 -30.42 7.10 -24.61
N ARG A 47 -29.60 6.05 -24.48
CA ARG A 47 -29.55 5.29 -23.23
C ARG A 47 -29.52 6.36 -22.12
N PRO A 48 -30.40 6.33 -21.13
CA PRO A 48 -30.26 7.23 -20.01
C PRO A 48 -28.82 7.05 -19.51
N LEU A 49 -28.05 8.15 -19.49
CA LEU A 49 -26.78 8.19 -18.78
C LEU A 49 -27.05 7.52 -17.43
N PRO A 50 -26.14 6.66 -16.92
CA PRO A 50 -26.32 6.11 -15.58
C PRO A 50 -26.51 7.32 -14.67
N VAL A 51 -27.75 7.53 -14.23
CA VAL A 51 -28.09 8.52 -13.23
C VAL A 51 -27.14 8.20 -12.10
N LEU A 52 -26.23 9.12 -11.81
CA LEU A 52 -25.36 9.03 -10.66
C LEU A 52 -26.30 8.99 -9.47
N ARG A 53 -26.71 7.79 -9.07
CA ARG A 53 -27.58 7.60 -7.92
C ARG A 53 -26.78 8.23 -6.79
N HIS A 54 -27.27 9.37 -6.30
CA HIS A 54 -26.88 9.87 -5.00
C HIS A 54 -27.41 8.83 -4.01
N SER A 55 -26.65 7.77 -3.83
CA SER A 55 -26.88 6.79 -2.79
C SER A 55 -26.89 7.59 -1.50
N LYS A 56 -28.02 7.60 -0.79
CA LYS A 56 -28.07 8.04 0.61
C LYS A 56 -26.88 7.37 1.30
N ILE A 57 -25.90 8.16 1.71
CA ILE A 57 -24.72 7.63 2.38
C ILE A 57 -25.21 7.14 3.74
N THR A 58 -25.38 5.82 3.87
CA THR A 58 -25.68 5.20 5.15
C THR A 58 -24.41 5.29 5.99
N TYR A 59 -24.44 6.16 6.99
CA TYR A 59 -23.35 6.28 7.94
C TYR A 59 -23.40 5.15 8.96
N VAL A 60 -22.23 4.68 9.34
CA VAL A 60 -22.03 3.71 10.41
C VAL A 60 -21.44 4.44 11.62
N GLU A 61 -21.92 4.08 12.80
CA GLU A 61 -21.38 4.52 14.09
C GLU A 61 -20.49 3.42 14.64
N VAL A 62 -19.26 3.77 15.04
CA VAL A 62 -18.29 2.81 15.57
C VAL A 62 -18.02 3.12 17.03
N GLU A 63 -18.54 2.29 17.91
CA GLU A 63 -18.29 2.35 19.35
C GLU A 63 -16.98 1.62 19.67
N ILE A 64 -16.07 2.30 20.36
CA ILE A 64 -14.79 1.73 20.75
C ILE A 64 -14.76 1.57 22.26
N LEU A 65 -14.71 0.30 22.70
CA LEU A 65 -14.66 -0.08 24.11
C LEU A 65 -13.29 -0.62 24.45
N ASP A 66 -12.83 -0.41 25.68
CA ASP A 66 -11.63 -1.07 26.16
C ASP A 66 -11.85 -2.59 26.27
N ALA A 67 -10.92 -3.39 25.74
CA ALA A 67 -11.00 -4.85 25.77
C ALA A 67 -10.98 -5.42 27.21
N HIS A 68 -10.29 -4.74 28.14
CA HIS A 68 -10.14 -5.20 29.51
C HIS A 68 -11.26 -4.69 30.42
N SER A 69 -11.45 -3.37 30.50
CA SER A 69 -12.41 -2.76 31.44
C SER A 69 -13.85 -2.72 30.91
N LYS A 70 -14.07 -2.96 29.60
CA LYS A 70 -15.35 -2.77 28.89
C LYS A 70 -15.88 -1.33 28.97
N LYS A 71 -15.07 -0.38 29.46
CA LYS A 71 -15.45 1.01 29.48
C LYS A 71 -15.45 1.54 28.05
N GLN A 72 -16.49 2.28 27.69
CA GLN A 72 -16.53 3.00 26.43
C GLN A 72 -15.45 4.08 26.46
N ILE A 73 -14.55 4.05 25.48
CA ILE A 73 -13.46 5.02 25.35
C ILE A 73 -13.95 6.21 24.52
N CYS A 74 -14.51 5.91 23.34
CA CYS A 74 -15.08 6.93 22.47
C CYS A 74 -16.03 6.30 21.45
N VAL A 75 -16.84 7.15 20.84
CA VAL A 75 -17.67 6.81 19.70
C VAL A 75 -17.16 7.58 18.50
N VAL A 76 -17.02 6.89 17.38
CA VAL A 76 -16.57 7.45 16.13
C VAL A 76 -17.75 7.54 15.17
N ASP A 77 -18.33 8.73 15.11
CA ASP A 77 -19.53 8.98 14.31
C ASP A 77 -19.24 9.13 12.82
N LYS A 78 -20.31 8.95 12.03
CA LYS A 78 -20.36 9.31 10.61
C LYS A 78 -19.25 8.64 9.80
N MET A 79 -19.10 7.32 9.94
CA MET A 79 -18.18 6.55 9.10
C MET A 79 -18.86 6.13 7.80
N PRO A 80 -18.31 6.49 6.62
CA PRO A 80 -18.77 5.92 5.36
C PRO A 80 -18.55 4.40 5.38
N PRO A 81 -19.46 3.62 4.80
CA PRO A 81 -19.38 2.16 4.88
C PRO A 81 -18.18 1.63 4.04
N SER A 82 -17.71 2.40 3.05
CA SER A 82 -16.52 2.11 2.26
C SER A 82 -15.20 2.48 2.94
N SER A 83 -15.20 3.06 4.14
CA SER A 83 -13.96 3.37 4.83
C SER A 83 -13.27 2.10 5.32
N THR A 84 -11.95 2.20 5.45
CA THR A 84 -11.11 1.13 5.97
C THR A 84 -10.99 1.21 7.48
N LEU A 85 -10.49 0.14 8.10
CA LEU A 85 -10.17 0.14 9.52
C LEU A 85 -9.06 1.16 9.84
N LEU A 86 -8.13 1.39 8.92
CA LEU A 86 -7.11 2.42 9.06
C LEU A 86 -7.72 3.81 9.27
N ASP A 87 -8.78 4.14 8.52
CA ASP A 87 -9.51 5.41 8.67
C ASP A 87 -10.17 5.53 10.05
N VAL A 88 -10.68 4.41 10.57
CA VAL A 88 -11.23 4.34 11.94
C VAL A 88 -10.15 4.64 12.97
N LYS A 89 -8.97 4.01 12.84
CA LYS A 89 -7.82 4.28 13.72
C LYS A 89 -7.35 5.73 13.64
N HIS A 90 -7.36 6.33 12.45
CA HIS A 90 -7.03 7.74 12.30
C HIS A 90 -8.04 8.68 12.96
N LYS A 91 -9.35 8.42 12.82
CA LYS A 91 -10.36 9.21 13.54
C LYS A 91 -10.29 9.00 15.06
N PHE A 92 -10.04 7.77 15.50
CA PHE A 92 -9.81 7.49 16.92
C PHE A 92 -8.63 8.28 17.48
N HIS A 93 -7.49 8.31 16.77
CA HIS A 93 -6.32 9.11 17.17
C HIS A 93 -6.63 10.62 17.24
N LYS A 94 -7.51 11.14 16.38
CA LYS A 94 -7.94 12.54 16.47
C LYS A 94 -8.70 12.85 17.77
N ILE A 95 -9.49 11.88 18.27
CA ILE A 95 -10.23 12.01 19.53
C ILE A 95 -9.30 11.75 20.73
N CYS A 96 -8.43 10.75 20.61
CA CYS A 96 -7.50 10.32 21.64
C CYS A 96 -6.04 10.39 21.13
N PRO A 97 -5.40 11.58 21.18
CA PRO A 97 -4.07 11.81 20.59
C PRO A 97 -2.94 11.02 21.25
N GLN A 98 -3.16 10.47 22.44
CA GLN A 98 -2.19 9.62 23.13
C GLN A 98 -1.89 8.28 22.42
N TRP A 99 -2.79 7.83 21.54
CA TRP A 99 -2.67 6.54 20.85
C TRP A 99 -2.64 6.74 19.34
N TYR A 100 -1.45 6.60 18.75
CA TYR A 100 -1.28 6.69 17.30
C TYR A 100 -1.79 5.43 16.57
N PRO A 101 -2.14 5.52 15.26
CA PRO A 101 -2.77 4.45 14.49
C PRO A 101 -2.15 3.06 14.63
N SER A 102 -0.83 2.93 14.53
CA SER A 102 -0.16 1.63 14.60
C SER A 102 -0.14 1.01 16.01
N ARG A 103 -0.28 1.82 17.08
CA ARG A 103 -0.40 1.34 18.46
C ARG A 103 -1.79 0.76 18.77
N ILE A 104 -2.79 1.12 17.97
CA ILE A 104 -4.18 0.75 18.18
C ILE A 104 -4.44 -0.65 17.61
N GLY A 105 -4.68 -1.62 18.49
CA GLY A 105 -5.22 -2.93 18.13
C GLY A 105 -6.75 -2.92 18.24
N LEU A 106 -7.45 -3.25 17.16
CA LEU A 106 -8.92 -3.37 17.15
C LEU A 106 -9.32 -4.82 16.90
N ARG A 107 -10.33 -5.28 17.64
CA ARG A 107 -10.93 -6.61 17.52
C ARG A 107 -12.45 -6.50 17.49
N LEU A 108 -13.11 -7.39 16.75
CA LEU A 108 -14.57 -7.47 16.75
C LEU A 108 -15.09 -8.13 18.04
N GLU A 109 -14.35 -9.11 18.54
CA GLU A 109 -14.63 -9.84 19.77
C GLU A 109 -13.44 -9.72 20.73
N ARG A 110 -13.68 -9.77 22.05
CA ARG A 110 -12.61 -9.61 23.05
C ARG A 110 -11.42 -10.56 22.86
N ASN A 111 -11.71 -11.83 22.58
CA ASN A 111 -10.69 -12.87 22.36
C ASN A 111 -10.49 -13.21 20.88
N GLY A 112 -11.04 -12.40 19.98
CA GLY A 112 -10.90 -12.58 18.55
C GLY A 112 -9.52 -12.14 18.03
N PRO A 113 -9.19 -12.49 16.78
CA PRO A 113 -7.99 -11.99 16.12
C PRO A 113 -8.07 -10.47 15.91
N TYR A 114 -6.91 -9.83 15.82
CA TYR A 114 -6.84 -8.42 15.43
C TYR A 114 -7.28 -8.23 13.98
N LEU A 115 -8.07 -7.18 13.76
CA LEU A 115 -8.53 -6.80 12.45
C LEU A 115 -7.40 -6.18 11.64
N ARG A 116 -7.36 -6.48 10.34
CA ARG A 116 -6.39 -5.90 9.40
C ARG A 116 -6.79 -4.48 9.03
N ASP A 117 -5.80 -3.63 8.80
CA ASP A 117 -6.02 -2.22 8.47
C ASP A 117 -6.75 -2.01 7.13
N SER A 118 -6.60 -2.96 6.20
CA SER A 118 -7.30 -2.98 4.91
C SER A 118 -8.74 -3.51 4.98
N ALA A 119 -9.22 -3.96 6.14
CA ALA A 119 -10.58 -4.45 6.28
C ALA A 119 -11.58 -3.29 6.13
N ASN A 120 -12.66 -3.53 5.39
CA ASN A 120 -13.72 -2.54 5.18
C ASN A 120 -14.69 -2.53 6.36
N VAL A 121 -15.16 -1.35 6.73
CA VAL A 121 -16.21 -1.20 7.75
C VAL A 121 -17.48 -1.95 7.33
N LYS A 122 -17.85 -1.93 6.04
CA LYS A 122 -18.95 -2.76 5.47
C LYS A 122 -18.91 -4.24 5.85
N SER A 123 -17.74 -4.87 5.77
CA SER A 123 -17.60 -6.30 6.05
C SER A 123 -17.71 -6.63 7.53
N LEU A 124 -17.53 -5.64 8.39
CA LEU A 124 -17.58 -5.76 9.85
C LEU A 124 -18.94 -5.32 10.40
N ALA A 125 -19.67 -4.48 9.65
CA ALA A 125 -20.96 -3.94 10.02
C ALA A 125 -22.08 -4.96 9.86
N ALA A 126 -22.50 -5.59 10.96
CA ALA A 126 -23.76 -6.35 10.98
C ALA A 126 -24.99 -5.41 11.04
N SER A 127 -24.81 -4.15 11.45
CA SER A 127 -25.87 -3.17 11.68
C SER A 127 -25.35 -1.73 11.49
N SER A 128 -26.19 -0.72 11.74
CA SER A 128 -25.79 0.70 11.70
C SER A 128 -24.76 1.09 12.76
N ILE A 129 -24.59 0.25 13.79
CA ILE A 129 -23.64 0.42 14.89
C ILE A 129 -22.70 -0.78 14.89
N ILE A 130 -21.39 -0.52 15.06
CA ILE A 130 -20.36 -1.55 15.24
C ILE A 130 -19.65 -1.30 16.56
N THR A 131 -19.57 -2.35 17.37
CA THR A 131 -18.79 -2.35 18.60
C THR A 131 -17.41 -2.97 18.33
N LEU A 132 -16.34 -2.21 18.54
CA LEU A 132 -14.95 -2.68 18.44
C LEU A 132 -14.28 -2.63 19.81
N TYR A 133 -13.48 -3.66 20.10
CA TYR A 133 -12.66 -3.74 21.30
C TYR A 133 -11.25 -3.24 21.02
N PHE A 134 -10.84 -2.23 21.77
CA PHE A 134 -9.53 -1.62 21.75
C PHE A 134 -8.55 -2.37 22.64
N THR A 135 -7.32 -2.53 22.15
CA THR A 135 -6.17 -2.97 22.95
C THR A 135 -4.98 -2.12 22.59
N ASP A 136 -4.27 -1.66 23.60
CA ASP A 136 -3.01 -0.94 23.43
C ASP A 136 -1.86 -1.92 23.12
N MET A 137 -1.30 -1.83 21.91
CA MET A 137 -0.16 -2.66 21.49
C MET A 137 1.21 -2.11 21.90
N GLY A 138 1.26 -0.93 22.55
CA GLY A 138 2.49 -0.26 22.98
C GLY A 138 3.28 0.37 21.84
N GLN A 139 4.56 0.67 22.09
CA GLN A 139 5.44 1.29 21.09
C GLN A 139 5.70 0.33 19.93
N GLN A 140 5.22 0.71 18.75
CA GLN A 140 5.34 -0.03 17.50
C GLN A 140 6.40 0.61 16.58
N VAL A 141 7.16 -0.22 15.88
CA VAL A 141 8.14 0.17 14.84
C VAL A 141 7.85 -0.58 13.54
N SER A 142 8.19 0.03 12.40
CA SER A 142 8.03 -0.63 11.10
C SER A 142 9.04 -1.76 10.93
N TRP A 143 8.65 -2.84 10.25
CA TRP A 143 9.58 -3.92 9.87
C TRP A 143 10.78 -3.41 9.08
N ILE A 144 10.60 -2.40 8.22
CA ILE A 144 11.71 -1.79 7.47
C ILE A 144 12.76 -1.22 8.43
N THR A 145 12.31 -0.50 9.46
CA THR A 145 13.21 0.07 10.48
C THR A 145 13.98 -1.01 11.25
N VAL A 146 13.33 -2.14 11.54
CA VAL A 146 13.97 -3.29 12.22
C VAL A 146 15.11 -3.82 11.36
N PHE A 147 14.85 -4.16 10.10
CA PHE A 147 15.87 -4.67 9.19
C PHE A 147 17.00 -3.66 8.95
N LEU A 148 16.67 -2.38 8.76
CA LEU A 148 17.68 -1.33 8.63
C LEU A 148 18.59 -1.26 9.85
N THR A 149 18.02 -1.30 11.06
CA THR A 149 18.80 -1.23 12.30
C THR A 149 19.69 -2.46 12.45
N GLU A 150 19.16 -3.64 12.16
CA GLU A 150 19.88 -4.92 12.22
C GLU A 150 21.11 -4.94 11.29
N TYR A 151 20.99 -4.44 10.06
CA TYR A 151 22.12 -4.38 9.13
C TYR A 151 23.03 -3.17 9.34
N THR A 152 22.50 -2.06 9.86
CA THR A 152 23.30 -0.88 10.19
C THR A 152 24.24 -1.16 11.37
N GLY A 153 23.84 -2.00 12.33
CA GLY A 153 24.66 -2.37 13.49
C GLY A 153 26.05 -2.90 13.12
N PRO A 154 26.18 -4.03 12.41
CA PRO A 154 27.47 -4.58 12.00
C PRO A 154 28.31 -3.63 11.13
N LEU A 155 27.66 -2.80 10.30
CA LEU A 155 28.34 -1.78 9.50
C LEU A 155 29.00 -0.72 10.40
N LEU A 156 28.23 -0.13 11.33
CA LEU A 156 28.73 0.89 12.24
C LEU A 156 29.77 0.35 13.22
N ILE A 157 29.53 -0.84 13.78
CA ILE A 157 30.47 -1.49 14.71
C ILE A 157 31.81 -1.72 14.02
N TYR A 158 31.82 -2.25 12.79
CA TYR A 158 33.05 -2.46 12.05
C TYR A 158 33.78 -1.15 11.77
N LEU A 159 33.06 -0.11 11.31
CA LEU A 159 33.63 1.21 11.04
C LEU A 159 34.24 1.85 12.30
N LEU A 160 33.59 1.72 13.45
CA LEU A 160 34.07 2.23 14.72
C LEU A 160 35.45 1.64 15.09
N PHE A 161 35.64 0.33 14.89
CA PHE A 161 36.94 -0.32 15.11
C PHE A 161 37.96 0.03 14.03
N TYR A 162 37.53 0.15 12.78
CA TYR A 162 38.41 0.56 11.68
C TYR A 162 38.98 1.97 11.91
N PHE A 163 38.17 2.92 12.37
CA PHE A 163 38.61 4.29 12.67
C PHE A 163 39.48 4.40 13.92
N ARG A 164 39.43 3.41 14.83
CA ARG A 164 40.21 3.36 16.07
C ARG A 164 40.03 4.61 16.93
N PHE A 165 38.78 4.94 17.23
CA PHE A 165 38.49 6.06 18.13
C PHE A 165 39.25 5.93 19.45
N SER A 166 39.81 7.03 19.93
CA SER A 166 40.63 7.09 21.15
C SER A 166 39.87 6.69 22.42
N THR A 167 38.54 6.58 22.36
CA THR A 167 37.71 6.04 23.45
C THR A 167 37.85 4.53 23.61
N VAL A 168 38.20 3.82 22.53
CA VAL A 168 38.31 2.35 22.49
C VAL A 168 39.75 1.89 22.39
N TYR A 169 40.61 2.67 21.73
CA TYR A 169 42.02 2.35 21.51
C TYR A 169 42.94 3.32 22.27
N ASP A 170 44.06 2.81 22.77
CA ASP A 170 45.11 3.62 23.38
C ASP A 170 45.61 4.72 22.42
N ALA A 171 46.07 5.84 22.98
CA ALA A 171 46.54 7.00 22.22
C ALA A 171 47.65 6.65 21.21
N LYS A 172 48.49 5.64 21.52
CA LYS A 172 49.55 5.18 20.60
C LYS A 172 48.99 4.44 19.38
N GLU A 173 47.92 3.67 19.55
CA GLU A 173 47.35 2.84 18.48
C GLU A 173 46.35 3.63 17.63
N SER A 174 45.72 4.67 18.20
CA SER A 174 44.90 5.64 17.47
C SER A 174 45.75 6.63 16.65
N ALA A 175 46.93 7.01 17.15
CA ALA A 175 47.90 7.84 16.42
C ALA A 175 48.63 7.10 15.29
N ARG A 176 48.56 5.75 15.26
CA ARG A 176 49.11 4.97 14.15
C ARG A 176 48.29 5.19 12.88
N CYS A 177 48.83 6.03 12.01
CA CYS A 177 48.17 6.43 10.77
C CYS A 177 48.26 5.36 9.66
N LEU A 178 49.27 4.48 9.72
CA LEU A 178 49.55 3.49 8.66
C LEU A 178 48.82 2.17 8.93
N ARG A 179 47.87 1.84 8.06
CA ARG A 179 47.20 0.53 8.02
C ARG A 179 47.71 -0.23 6.78
N HIS A 180 47.75 -1.55 6.88
CA HIS A 180 48.09 -2.38 5.73
C HIS A 180 47.00 -2.21 4.64
N PRO A 181 47.35 -2.13 3.33
CA PRO A 181 46.38 -1.96 2.25
C PRO A 181 45.22 -2.96 2.28
N VAL A 182 45.48 -4.19 2.71
CA VAL A 182 44.46 -5.25 2.85
C VAL A 182 43.37 -4.88 3.86
N VAL A 183 43.68 -4.11 4.91
CA VAL A 183 42.69 -3.64 5.89
C VAL A 183 41.72 -2.64 5.27
N HIS A 184 42.24 -1.75 4.40
CA HIS A 184 41.39 -0.83 3.65
C HIS A 184 40.47 -1.58 2.68
N LEU A 185 41.02 -2.57 1.97
CA LEU A 185 40.23 -3.39 1.06
C LEU A 185 39.13 -4.17 1.81
N ALA A 186 39.47 -4.79 2.93
CA ALA A 186 38.50 -5.50 3.78
C ALA A 186 37.37 -4.57 4.26
N CYS A 187 37.74 -3.34 4.68
CA CYS A 187 36.78 -2.33 5.10
C CYS A 187 35.85 -1.92 3.95
N ILE A 188 36.39 -1.67 2.75
CA ILE A 188 35.60 -1.35 1.56
C ILE A 188 34.64 -2.50 1.23
N CYS A 189 35.12 -3.74 1.19
CA CYS A 189 34.28 -4.91 0.93
C CYS A 189 33.15 -5.08 1.96
N HIS A 190 33.46 -4.91 3.25
CA HIS A 190 32.48 -4.97 4.33
C HIS A 190 31.42 -3.87 4.18
N CYS A 191 31.85 -2.63 3.93
CA CYS A 191 30.93 -1.51 3.73
C CYS A 191 30.03 -1.73 2.53
N LEU A 192 30.60 -2.12 1.38
CA LEU A 192 29.83 -2.40 0.16
C LEU A 192 28.82 -3.54 0.37
N HIS A 193 29.20 -4.59 1.10
CA HIS A 193 28.30 -5.68 1.44
C HIS A 193 27.06 -5.18 2.20
N TYR A 194 27.25 -4.48 3.32
CA TYR A 194 26.13 -4.02 4.14
C TYR A 194 25.34 -2.87 3.50
N ILE A 195 26.00 -1.95 2.80
CA ILE A 195 25.33 -0.88 2.04
C ILE A 195 24.43 -1.50 0.96
N ARG A 196 24.90 -2.52 0.25
CA ARG A 196 24.06 -3.24 -0.71
C ARG A 196 22.82 -3.81 -0.02
N LEU A 197 22.98 -4.49 1.11
CA LEU A 197 21.85 -5.07 1.86
C LEU A 197 20.84 -4.01 2.31
N LEU A 198 21.32 -2.85 2.80
CA LEU A 198 20.46 -1.73 3.19
C LEU A 198 19.68 -1.18 1.98
N LEU A 199 20.34 -0.97 0.85
CA LEU A 199 19.69 -0.50 -0.38
C LEU A 199 18.70 -1.54 -0.93
N GLU A 200 19.05 -2.83 -0.88
CA GLU A 200 18.16 -3.92 -1.29
C GLU A 200 16.90 -3.95 -0.40
N THR A 201 17.04 -3.74 0.90
CA THR A 201 15.94 -3.65 1.87
C THR A 201 15.02 -2.45 1.61
N LEU A 202 15.58 -1.30 1.20
CA LEU A 202 14.81 -0.08 0.94
C LEU A 202 14.10 -0.07 -0.41
N PHE A 203 14.78 -0.55 -1.46
CA PHE A 203 14.35 -0.32 -2.84
C PHE A 203 13.88 -1.58 -3.56
N VAL A 204 14.39 -2.75 -3.19
CA VAL A 204 14.09 -4.02 -3.88
C VAL A 204 13.03 -4.81 -3.11
N HIS A 205 13.15 -4.87 -1.78
CA HIS A 205 12.23 -5.62 -0.95
C HIS A 205 10.91 -4.88 -0.73
N LYS A 206 9.81 -5.53 -1.14
CA LYS A 206 8.45 -5.12 -0.73
C LYS A 206 8.14 -5.72 0.63
N ILE A 207 8.56 -5.03 1.67
CA ILE A 207 8.20 -5.37 3.04
C ILE A 207 6.72 -5.01 3.24
N SER A 208 5.95 -5.90 3.87
CA SER A 208 4.55 -5.61 4.17
C SER A 208 4.44 -4.40 5.09
N GLU A 209 3.32 -3.66 5.00
CA GLU A 209 3.00 -2.49 5.84
C GLU A 209 2.68 -2.89 7.30
N GLY A 210 3.46 -3.80 7.86
CA GLY A 210 3.32 -4.29 9.21
C GLY A 210 4.19 -3.50 10.19
N HIS A 211 3.74 -3.50 11.43
CA HIS A 211 4.51 -3.02 12.57
C HIS A 211 4.79 -4.17 13.54
N THR A 212 5.87 -4.03 14.30
CA THR A 212 6.23 -4.95 15.38
C THR A 212 6.48 -4.17 16.68
N PRO A 213 6.14 -4.74 17.85
CA PRO A 213 6.47 -4.13 19.13
C PRO A 213 7.98 -3.88 19.28
N LEU A 214 8.36 -2.68 19.70
CA LEU A 214 9.76 -2.28 19.91
C LEU A 214 10.50 -3.23 20.87
N LYS A 215 9.79 -3.80 21.84
CA LYS A 215 10.35 -4.77 22.79
C LYS A 215 10.95 -6.01 22.11
N ASN A 216 10.45 -6.39 20.94
CA ASN A 216 10.98 -7.53 20.18
C ASN A 216 12.35 -7.23 19.56
N MET A 217 12.71 -5.95 19.42
CA MET A 217 13.96 -5.51 18.81
C MET A 217 15.14 -5.50 19.81
N ILE A 218 14.85 -5.55 21.11
CA ILE A 218 15.84 -5.45 22.20
C ILE A 218 16.14 -6.84 22.83
N LYS A 219 15.52 -7.90 22.30
CA LYS A 219 15.64 -9.25 22.84
C LYS A 219 16.76 -10.02 22.17
#